data_AF-A0A645FCV0-F1
#
_entry.id   AF-A0A645FCV0-F1
#
_cell.length_a   1.000
_cell.length_b   1.000
_cell.length_c   1.000
_cell.angle_alpha   90.00
_cell.angle_beta   90.00
_cell.angle_gamma   90.00
#
_symmetry.space_group_name_H-M   'P 1'
#
loop_
_entity.id
_entity.type
_entity.pdbx_description
1 polymer ?
#
loop_
_entity_poly.entity_id
_entity_poly.type
_entity_poly.pdbx_seq_one_letter_code
_entity_poly.pdbx_strand_id
1 'polypeptide(L)'
;MVVAVNLAFGMQSGIDNWGHLGGLLGGLVFAWVAGPNFKVQQTLNGLELKDVHSTHEAWWGFLLAGGLASAIVIGKMIVGQ
;
A
#
# COMPACT_ATOMS: atom_id res chain seq x y z
N MET A 1 -14.19 -7.60 -9.07
CA MET A 1 -14.01 -8.70 -10.04
C MET A 1 -12.80 -8.46 -10.95
N VAL A 2 -12.67 -7.29 -11.58
CA VAL A 2 -11.54 -6.97 -12.48
C VAL A 2 -10.16 -7.18 -11.85
N VAL A 3 -9.94 -6.70 -10.63
CA VAL A 3 -8.66 -6.87 -9.91
C VAL A 3 -8.33 -8.34 -9.67
N ALA A 4 -9.32 -9.15 -9.28
CA ALA A 4 -9.11 -10.57 -9.02
C ALA A 4 -8.78 -11.35 -10.30
N VAL A 5 -9.43 -11.02 -11.42
CA VAL A 5 -9.17 -11.63 -12.73
C VAL A 5 -7.78 -11.24 -13.26
N ASN A 6 -7.42 -9.96 -13.19
CA ASN A 6 -6.10 -9.47 -13.61
C ASN A 6 -4.96 -10.07 -12.76
N LEU A 7 -5.23 -10.30 -11.48
CA LEU A 7 -4.27 -10.94 -10.58
C LEU A 7 -4.13 -12.44 -10.88
N ALA A 8 -5.23 -13.14 -11.14
CA ALA A 8 -5.21 -14.56 -11.50
C ALA A 8 -4.39 -14.82 -12.78
N PHE A 9 -4.53 -13.96 -13.79
CA PHE A 9 -3.68 -14.03 -14.98
C PHE A 9 -2.23 -13.64 -14.71
N GLY A 10 -1.98 -12.64 -13.85
CA GLY A 10 -0.62 -12.24 -13.46
C GLY A 10 0.17 -13.35 -12.75
N MET A 11 -0.50 -14.14 -11.91
CA MET A 11 0.10 -15.26 -11.14
C MET A 11 0.42 -16.52 -11.99
N GLN A 12 -0.01 -16.58 -13.26
CA GLN A 12 0.32 -17.69 -14.17
C GLN A 12 1.68 -17.54 -14.87
N SER A 13 2.40 -16.44 -14.66
CA SER A 13 3.60 -16.07 -15.44
C SER A 13 4.88 -16.90 -15.20
N GLY A 14 4.85 -18.02 -14.47
CA GLY A 14 6.03 -18.90 -14.31
C GLY A 14 7.24 -18.28 -13.56
N ILE A 15 7.06 -17.10 -12.95
CA ILE A 15 8.04 -16.37 -12.12
C ILE A 15 7.65 -16.53 -10.64
N ASP A 16 8.55 -16.20 -9.70
CA ASP A 16 8.32 -16.25 -8.24
C ASP A 16 7.00 -15.59 -7.79
N ASN A 17 6.02 -16.43 -7.44
CA ASN A 17 4.70 -16.04 -6.96
C ASN A 17 4.72 -15.47 -5.53
N TRP A 18 5.74 -15.81 -4.72
CA TRP A 18 5.86 -15.32 -3.35
C TRP A 18 6.29 -13.86 -3.32
N GLY A 19 7.19 -13.45 -4.22
CA GLY A 19 7.55 -12.05 -4.41
C GLY A 19 6.36 -11.19 -4.86
N HIS A 20 5.55 -11.67 -5.81
CA HIS A 20 4.37 -10.95 -6.29
C HIS A 20 3.28 -10.84 -5.22
N LEU A 21 3.00 -11.93 -4.49
CA LEU A 21 2.02 -11.91 -3.41
C LEU A 21 2.46 -11.00 -2.25
N GLY A 22 3.75 -11.03 -1.91
CA GLY A 22 4.35 -10.14 -0.93
C GLY A 22 4.27 -8.67 -1.36
N GLY A 23 4.56 -8.36 -2.62
CA GLY A 23 4.42 -7.03 -3.19
C GLY A 23 2.97 -6.53 -3.20
N LEU A 24 2.01 -7.40 -3.51
CA LEU A 24 0.58 -7.08 -3.48
C LEU A 24 0.09 -6.78 -2.06
N LEU A 25 0.42 -7.63 -1.09
CA LEU A 25 0.04 -7.42 0.31
C LEU A 25 0.71 -6.18 0.89
N GLY A 26 1.99 -5.96 0.61
CA GLY A 26 2.72 -4.77 1.03
C GLY A 26 2.13 -3.50 0.43
N GLY A 27 1.81 -3.51 -0.86
CA GLY A 27 1.15 -2.40 -1.55
C GLY A 27 -0.25 -2.09 -1.01
N LEU A 28 -1.03 -3.12 -0.67
CA LEU A 28 -2.35 -2.97 -0.04
C LEU A 28 -2.25 -2.32 1.33
N VAL A 29 -1.37 -2.83 2.20
CA VAL A 29 -1.16 -2.27 3.53
C VAL A 29 -0.65 -0.83 3.43
N PHE A 30 0.26 -0.56 2.51
CA PHE A 30 0.76 0.80 2.27
C PHE A 30 -0.35 1.75 1.80
N ALA A 31 -1.15 1.37 0.80
CA ALA A 31 -2.26 2.18 0.30
C ALA A 31 -3.34 2.41 1.36
N TRP A 32 -3.54 1.45 2.27
CA TRP A 32 -4.48 1.58 3.38
C TRP A 32 -4.03 2.64 4.41
N VAL A 33 -2.73 2.73 4.66
CA VAL A 33 -2.18 3.61 5.70
C VAL A 33 -1.80 4.98 5.17
N ALA A 34 -1.22 5.05 3.97
CA ALA A 34 -0.71 6.28 3.36
C ALA A 34 -1.58 6.82 2.23
N GLY A 35 -2.73 6.17 1.95
CA GLY A 35 -3.65 6.59 0.91
C GLY A 35 -4.39 7.89 1.27
N PRO A 36 -4.66 8.76 0.28
CA PRO A 36 -5.41 9.99 0.50
C PRO A 36 -6.85 9.69 0.93
N ASN A 37 -7.40 10.50 1.84
CA ASN A 37 -8.77 10.37 2.35
C ASN A 37 -9.59 11.57 1.91
N PHE A 38 -10.18 11.45 0.73
CA PHE A 38 -11.02 12.49 0.17
C PHE A 38 -12.37 12.57 0.90
N LYS A 39 -12.71 13.76 1.39
CA LYS A 39 -14.07 14.08 1.86
C LYS A 39 -14.66 15.18 1.00
N VAL A 40 -15.96 15.05 0.78
CA VAL A 40 -16.76 16.08 0.13
C VAL A 40 -16.99 17.21 1.14
N GLN A 41 -16.54 18.42 0.80
CA GLN A 41 -16.76 19.63 1.59
C GLN A 41 -17.56 20.64 0.78
N GLN A 42 -18.51 21.32 1.45
CA GLN A 42 -19.27 22.42 0.89
C GLN A 42 -18.45 23.71 1.07
N THR A 43 -18.10 24.36 -0.04
CA THR A 43 -17.37 25.62 -0.11
C THR A 43 -18.27 26.71 -0.72
N LEU A 44 -17.88 27.99 -0.60
CA LEU A 44 -18.62 29.12 -1.21
C LEU A 44 -18.87 28.97 -2.72
N ASN A 45 -18.02 28.22 -3.43
CA ASN A 45 -18.12 27.97 -4.88
C ASN A 45 -18.75 26.60 -5.22
N GLY A 46 -19.27 25.85 -4.25
CA GLY A 46 -19.93 24.55 -4.46
C GLY A 46 -19.28 23.37 -3.73
N LEU A 47 -19.44 22.17 -4.29
CA LEU A 47 -18.92 20.91 -3.75
C LEU A 47 -17.46 20.70 -4.18
N GLU A 48 -16.56 20.58 -3.21
CA GLU A 48 -15.14 20.31 -3.46
C GLU A 48 -14.71 18.99 -2.79
N LEU A 49 -13.88 18.21 -3.48
CA LEU A 49 -13.23 17.03 -2.92
C LEU A 49 -11.91 17.46 -2.29
N LYS A 50 -11.88 17.53 -0.96
CA LYS A 50 -10.67 17.87 -0.22
C LYS A 50 -10.08 16.61 0.41
N ASP A 51 -8.79 16.40 0.23
CA ASP A 51 -8.07 15.40 1.02
C ASP A 51 -7.97 15.89 2.47
N VAL A 52 -8.50 15.07 3.38
CA VAL A 52 -8.53 15.37 4.82
C VAL A 52 -7.41 14.63 5.55
N HIS A 53 -6.66 13.78 4.83
CA HIS A 53 -5.49 13.12 5.35
C HIS A 53 -4.35 14.14 5.52
N SER A 54 -3.78 14.23 6.72
CA SER A 54 -2.65 15.13 6.97
C SER A 54 -1.39 14.56 6.30
N THR A 55 -0.66 15.40 5.55
CA THR A 55 0.57 14.98 4.87
C THR A 55 1.60 14.42 5.85
N HIS A 56 1.60 14.91 7.09
CA HIS A 56 2.47 14.42 8.16
C HIS A 56 2.10 12.99 8.60
N GLU A 57 0.81 12.65 8.65
CA GLU A 57 0.34 11.29 8.97
C GLU A 57 0.69 10.32 7.84
N ALA A 58 0.59 10.75 6.58
CA ALA A 58 1.02 9.97 5.43
C ALA A 58 2.53 9.63 5.48
N TRP A 59 3.36 10.60 5.87
CA TRP A 59 4.81 10.40 6.03
C TRP A 59 5.14 9.41 7.15
N TRP A 60 4.46 9.49 8.29
CA TRP A 60 4.62 8.50 9.35
C TRP A 60 4.15 7.10 8.91
N GLY A 61 3.05 7.04 8.16
CA GLY A 61 2.57 5.81 7.54
C GLY A 61 3.61 5.16 6.63
N PHE A 62 4.24 5.95 5.75
CA PHE A 62 5.32 5.50 4.87
C PHE A 62 6.54 4.98 5.64
N LEU A 63 7.02 5.75 6.63
CA LEU A 63 8.20 5.38 7.41
C LEU A 63 7.98 4.11 8.23
N LEU A 64 6.82 3.96 8.86
CA LEU A 64 6.49 2.76 9.64
C LEU A 64 6.32 1.54 8.74
N ALA A 65 5.62 1.67 7.62
CA ALA A 65 5.41 0.57 6.68
C ALA A 65 6.73 0.11 6.03
N GLY A 66 7.54 1.05 5.55
CA GLY A 66 8.86 0.77 4.99
C GLY A 66 9.85 0.22 6.03
N GLY A 67 9.82 0.77 7.25
CA GLY A 67 10.62 0.30 8.38
C GLY A 67 10.29 -1.14 8.79
N LEU A 68 9.00 -1.47 8.93
CA LEU A 68 8.56 -2.84 9.23
C LEU A 68 8.93 -3.83 8.12
N ALA A 69 8.70 -3.46 6.86
CA ALA A 69 9.02 -4.31 5.72
C ALA A 69 10.53 -4.61 5.64
N SER A 70 11.37 -3.58 5.80
CA SER A 70 12.82 -3.72 5.80
C SER A 70 13.33 -4.52 7.00
N ALA A 71 12.77 -4.31 8.21
CA ALA A 71 13.12 -5.09 9.39
C ALA A 71 12.79 -6.58 9.23
N ILE A 72 11.63 -6.92 8.65
CA ILE A 72 11.25 -8.31 8.37
C ILE A 72 12.22 -8.95 7.36
N VAL A 73 12.57 -8.23 6.29
CA VAL A 73 13.51 -8.74 5.28
C VAL A 73 14.89 -8.97 5.88
N ILE A 74 15.44 -7.98 6.60
CA ILE A 74 16.76 -8.09 7.24
C ILE A 74 16.76 -9.21 8.28
N GLY A 75 15.72 -9.31 9.11
CA GLY A 75 15.59 -10.39 10.10
C GLY A 75 15.57 -11.77 9.43
N LYS A 76 14.83 -11.93 8.33
CA LYS A 76 14.79 -13.18 7.57
C LYS A 76 16.15 -13.52 6.95
N MET A 77 16.92 -12.53 6.50
CA MET A 77 18.27 -12.71 5.96
C MET A 77 19.29 -13.09 7.04
N ILE A 78 19.12 -12.63 8.29
CA ILE A 78 20.01 -12.97 9.41
C ILE A 78 19.69 -14.34 9.99
N VAL A 79 18.41 -14.70 10.12
CA VAL A 79 17.95 -15.98 10.69
C VAL A 79 18.04 -17.14 9.67
N GLY A 80 18.01 -16.83 8.38
CA GLY A 80 18.13 -17.81 7.30
C GLY A 80 19.56 -18.19 6.90
N GLN A 81 20.57 -17.69 7.61
CA GLN A 81 21.97 -18.17 7.57
C GLN A 81 22.21 -19.18 8.68
#